data_AF-A0A098EHX3-F1
#
_entry.id   AF-A0A098EHX3-F1
#
_cell.length_a   1.000
_cell.length_b   1.000
_cell.length_c   1.000
_cell.angle_alpha   90.00
_cell.angle_beta   90.00
_cell.angle_gamma   90.00
#
_symmetry.space_group_name_H-M   'P 1'
#
loop_
_entity.id
_entity.type
_entity.pdbx_description
1 polymer ?
#
loop_
_entity_poly.entity_id
_entity_poly.type
_entity_poly.pdbx_seq_one_letter_code
_entity_poly.pdbx_strand_id
1 'polypeptide(L)'
;MVDKKTQIKILLYGNAFHFACETLGVKNMYDHSYSEVFTVSKEEVLAYTAVHGLPHNEGTGKEDRNEGFHFYEEDGEWVTFFRERGHIYDEKKFKDSESAHRYIVETWLKLSGTGLF
;
A
#
# COMPACT_ATOMS: atom_id res chain seq x y z
N MET A 1 -2.56 6.06 22.16
CA MET A 1 -1.71 5.61 21.04
C MET A 1 -2.57 4.74 20.14
N VAL A 2 -2.65 5.06 18.85
CA VAL A 2 -3.43 4.30 17.87
C VAL A 2 -2.81 2.90 17.73
N ASP A 3 -3.63 1.87 17.67
CA ASP A 3 -3.14 0.50 17.49
C ASP A 3 -2.46 0.29 16.12
N LYS A 4 -1.49 -0.61 16.08
CA LYS A 4 -0.67 -0.86 14.87
C LYS A 4 -1.50 -1.32 13.66
N LYS A 5 -2.56 -2.10 13.89
CA LYS A 5 -3.42 -2.59 12.81
C LYS A 5 -4.13 -1.41 12.12
N THR A 6 -4.66 -0.48 12.89
CA THR A 6 -5.26 0.75 12.34
C THR A 6 -4.24 1.56 11.55
N GLN A 7 -3.04 1.75 12.09
CA GLN A 7 -1.95 2.47 11.38
C GLN A 7 -1.63 1.82 10.02
N ILE A 8 -1.44 0.49 9.99
CA ILE A 8 -1.14 -0.26 8.75
C ILE A 8 -2.26 -0.09 7.72
N LYS A 9 -3.52 -0.20 8.14
CA LYS A 9 -4.67 -0.02 7.24
C LYS A 9 -4.70 1.37 6.62
N ILE A 10 -4.45 2.40 7.43
CA ILE A 10 -4.41 3.78 6.95
C ILE A 10 -3.27 3.99 5.96
N LEU A 11 -2.09 3.41 6.20
CA LEU A 11 -0.94 3.51 5.30
C LEU A 11 -1.16 2.82 3.95
N LEU A 12 -1.91 1.71 3.92
CA LEU A 12 -2.08 0.89 2.71
C LEU A 12 -3.24 1.32 1.82
N TYR A 13 -4.33 1.85 2.39
CA TYR A 13 -5.53 2.20 1.61
C TYR A 13 -6.36 3.34 2.21
N GLY A 14 -5.85 4.02 3.23
CA GLY A 14 -6.52 5.15 3.86
C GLY A 14 -5.97 6.51 3.40
N ASN A 15 -6.33 7.55 4.14
CA ASN A 15 -5.80 8.89 3.96
C ASN A 15 -4.85 9.21 5.13
N ALA A 16 -3.56 8.97 4.93
CA ALA A 16 -2.54 9.15 5.97
C ALA A 16 -2.45 10.61 6.46
N PHE A 17 -2.59 11.59 5.55
CA PHE A 17 -2.57 13.01 5.88
C PHE A 17 -3.73 13.39 6.82
N HIS A 18 -4.95 13.05 6.44
CA HIS A 18 -6.14 13.36 7.23
C HIS A 18 -6.08 12.67 8.59
N PHE A 19 -5.71 11.39 8.61
CA PHE A 19 -5.56 10.63 9.84
C PHE A 19 -4.53 11.24 10.80
N ALA A 20 -3.38 11.68 10.27
CA ALA A 20 -2.36 12.32 11.09
C ALA A 20 -2.83 13.66 11.66
N CYS A 21 -3.50 14.48 10.83
CA CYS A 21 -4.09 15.75 11.27
C CYS A 21 -5.12 15.55 12.39
N GLU A 22 -6.02 14.58 12.25
CA GLU A 22 -7.01 14.25 13.29
C GLU A 22 -6.36 13.73 14.56
N THR A 23 -5.36 12.85 14.43
CA THR A 23 -4.66 12.25 15.58
C THR A 23 -3.90 13.29 16.39
N LEU A 24 -3.28 14.27 15.72
CA LEU A 24 -2.53 15.36 16.36
C LEU A 24 -3.41 16.56 16.74
N GLY A 25 -4.66 16.62 16.28
CA GLY A 25 -5.55 17.75 16.53
C GLY A 25 -5.15 19.02 15.75
N VAL A 26 -4.52 18.87 14.59
CA VAL A 26 -3.98 19.96 13.78
C VAL A 26 -4.68 20.04 12.42
N LYS A 27 -4.57 21.19 11.74
CA LYS A 27 -5.18 21.38 10.41
C LYS A 27 -4.29 20.94 9.25
N ASN A 28 -2.98 20.84 9.49
CA ASN A 28 -1.97 20.46 8.51
C ASN A 28 -0.72 19.94 9.22
N MET A 29 0.22 19.39 8.45
CA MET A 29 1.45 18.77 8.92
C MET A 29 2.71 19.65 8.69
N TYR A 30 2.58 20.97 8.48
CA TYR A 30 3.75 21.79 8.11
C TYR A 30 4.85 21.80 9.19
N ASP A 31 4.45 21.75 10.46
CA ASP A 31 5.36 21.75 11.60
C ASP A 31 5.43 20.37 12.30
N HIS A 32 4.91 19.31 11.67
CA HIS A 32 4.79 17.97 12.24
C HIS A 32 5.34 16.88 11.33
N SER A 33 5.72 15.76 11.94
CA SER A 33 6.19 14.58 11.23
C SER A 33 5.19 13.43 11.32
N TYR A 34 5.03 12.68 10.24
CA TYR A 34 4.26 11.44 10.23
C TYR A 34 4.79 10.39 11.21
N SER A 35 6.07 10.47 11.60
CA SER A 35 6.66 9.59 12.61
C SER A 35 6.09 9.80 14.02
N GLU A 36 5.39 10.92 14.27
CA GLU A 36 4.68 11.16 15.53
C GLU A 36 3.39 10.34 15.63
N VAL A 37 2.86 9.88 14.49
CA VAL A 37 1.57 9.16 14.40
C VAL A 37 1.78 7.70 14.01
N PHE A 38 2.62 7.46 13.01
CA PHE A 38 2.91 6.13 12.49
C PHE A 38 4.21 5.60 13.09
N THR A 39 4.09 4.53 13.88
CA THR A 39 5.19 3.87 14.59
C THR A 39 5.47 2.45 14.09
N VAL A 40 4.72 2.00 13.07
CA VAL A 40 4.93 0.69 12.43
C VAL A 40 6.14 0.71 11.51
N SER A 41 6.93 -0.36 11.54
CA SER A 41 8.02 -0.54 10.58
C SER A 41 7.51 -1.14 9.26
N LYS A 42 8.32 -1.04 8.20
CA LYS A 42 8.02 -1.64 6.91
C LYS A 42 7.83 -3.16 7.02
N GLU A 43 8.66 -3.80 7.83
CA GLU A 43 8.64 -5.24 8.09
C GLU A 43 7.34 -5.66 8.80
N GLU A 44 6.83 -4.82 9.70
CA GLU A 44 5.54 -5.07 10.36
C GLU A 44 4.37 -4.97 9.38
N VAL A 45 4.42 -4.01 8.45
CA VAL A 45 3.41 -3.89 7.37
C VAL A 45 3.46 -5.13 6.49
N LEU A 46 4.65 -5.53 6.02
CA LEU A 46 4.85 -6.71 5.17
C LEU A 46 4.33 -7.98 5.85
N ALA A 47 4.69 -8.20 7.11
CA ALA A 47 4.23 -9.34 7.90
C ALA A 47 2.71 -9.35 8.06
N TYR A 48 2.09 -8.18 8.31
CA TYR A 48 0.65 -8.06 8.41
C TYR A 48 -0.03 -8.44 7.09
N THR A 49 0.43 -7.92 5.95
CA THR A 49 -0.16 -8.21 4.63
C THR A 49 0.05 -9.66 4.19
N ALA A 50 1.15 -10.31 4.59
CA ALA A 50 1.37 -11.72 4.30
C ALA A 50 0.36 -12.64 5.00
N VAL A 51 -0.13 -12.25 6.18
CA VAL A 51 -1.13 -13.01 6.96
C VAL A 51 -2.56 -12.67 6.57
N HIS A 52 -2.82 -11.39 6.28
CA HIS A 52 -4.17 -10.87 6.10
C HIS A 52 -4.55 -10.61 4.64
N GLY A 53 -3.63 -10.80 3.70
CA GLY A 53 -3.80 -10.48 2.30
C GLY A 53 -3.67 -8.99 2.00
N LEU A 54 -3.77 -8.66 0.72
CA LEU A 54 -3.70 -7.30 0.21
C LEU A 54 -5.10 -6.65 0.22
N PRO A 55 -5.23 -5.37 0.63
CA PRO A 55 -6.52 -4.69 0.80
C PRO A 55 -7.28 -4.33 -0.48
N HIS A 56 -6.69 -4.46 -1.67
CA HIS A 56 -7.39 -4.28 -2.94
C HIS A 56 -7.14 -5.47 -3.87
N ASN A 57 -8.24 -5.90 -4.48
CA ASN A 57 -8.43 -7.03 -5.39
C ASN A 57 -7.17 -7.76 -5.85
N GLU A 58 -7.13 -9.05 -5.57
CA GLU A 58 -6.50 -10.04 -6.44
C GLU A 58 -7.23 -9.94 -7.80
N GLY A 59 -6.72 -9.08 -8.69
CA GLY A 59 -7.25 -8.94 -10.03
C GLY A 59 -7.25 -10.32 -10.69
N THR A 60 -8.29 -10.66 -11.45
CA THR A 60 -8.36 -11.98 -12.10
C THR A 60 -7.51 -12.05 -13.38
N GLY A 61 -6.71 -11.02 -13.66
CA GLY A 61 -5.87 -10.92 -14.85
C GLY A 61 -5.84 -9.52 -15.47
N LYS A 62 -5.06 -9.35 -16.54
CA LYS A 62 -4.88 -8.08 -17.26
C LYS A 62 -6.16 -7.49 -17.87
N GLU A 63 -7.13 -8.38 -18.13
CA GLU A 63 -8.44 -8.03 -18.67
C GLU A 63 -9.35 -7.36 -17.63
N ASP A 64 -9.00 -7.43 -16.34
CA ASP A 64 -9.71 -6.69 -15.31
C ASP A 64 -9.55 -5.18 -15.55
N ARG A 65 -10.70 -4.50 -15.70
CA ARG A 65 -10.81 -3.07 -15.95
C ARG A 65 -10.92 -2.25 -14.67
N ASN A 66 -10.89 -2.89 -13.50
CA ASN A 66 -10.88 -2.22 -12.23
C ASN A 66 -9.68 -1.26 -12.15
N GLU A 67 -9.96 -0.05 -11.69
CA GLU A 67 -8.92 0.94 -11.38
C GLU A 67 -8.16 0.51 -10.11
N GLY A 68 -6.96 1.03 -9.93
CA GLY A 68 -6.14 0.73 -8.77
C GLY A 68 -5.08 -0.33 -9.05
N PHE A 69 -4.65 -0.97 -7.97
CA PHE A 69 -3.54 -1.91 -7.99
C PHE A 69 -3.99 -3.33 -8.36
N HIS A 70 -3.16 -3.99 -9.15
CA HIS A 70 -3.37 -5.36 -9.60
C HIS A 70 -2.19 -6.22 -9.19
N PHE A 71 -2.50 -7.44 -8.75
CA PHE A 71 -1.56 -8.45 -8.30
C PHE A 71 -2.16 -9.84 -8.58
N TYR A 72 -1.54 -10.60 -9.48
CA TYR A 72 -2.01 -11.94 -9.84
C TYR A 72 -0.91 -12.79 -10.48
N GLU A 73 -1.15 -14.10 -10.57
CA GLU A 73 -0.28 -15.04 -11.27
C GLU A 73 -0.78 -15.27 -12.71
N GLU A 74 0.13 -15.20 -13.69
CA GLU A 74 -0.11 -15.48 -15.10
C GLU A 74 1.07 -16.28 -15.66
N ASP A 75 0.78 -17.47 -16.20
CA ASP A 75 1.78 -18.37 -16.79
C ASP A 75 3.00 -18.66 -15.87
N GLY A 76 2.78 -18.73 -14.55
CA GLY A 76 3.82 -18.99 -13.56
C GLY A 76 4.68 -17.77 -13.19
N GLU A 77 4.31 -16.57 -13.66
CA GLU A 77 4.89 -15.30 -13.24
C GLU A 77 3.87 -14.48 -12.45
N TRP A 78 4.33 -13.78 -11.41
CA TRP A 78 3.51 -12.82 -10.67
C TRP A 78 3.59 -11.46 -11.34
N VAL A 79 2.44 -10.93 -11.74
CA VAL A 79 2.32 -9.64 -12.42
C VAL A 79 1.76 -8.62 -11.45
N THR A 80 2.37 -7.43 -11.43
CA THR A 80 1.83 -6.27 -10.71
C THR A 80 1.74 -5.07 -11.62
N PHE A 81 0.67 -4.30 -11.53
CA PHE A 81 0.57 -2.99 -12.18
C PHE A 81 -0.42 -2.09 -11.45
N PHE A 82 -0.44 -0.81 -11.80
CA PHE A 82 -1.47 0.14 -11.37
C PHE A 82 -2.26 0.63 -12.59
N ARG A 83 -3.59 0.59 -12.52
CA ARG A 83 -4.48 1.15 -13.51
C ARG A 83 -5.04 2.48 -13.01
N GLU A 84 -4.90 3.52 -13.81
CA GLU A 84 -5.56 4.79 -13.58
C GLU A 84 -6.13 5.35 -14.89
N ARG A 85 -7.42 5.70 -14.86
CA ARG A 85 -8.17 6.24 -16.02
C ARG A 85 -8.07 5.30 -17.22
N GLY A 86 -8.16 3.99 -16.97
CA GLY A 86 -8.06 2.95 -17.98
C GLY A 86 -6.64 2.63 -18.47
N HIS A 87 -5.63 3.42 -18.10
CA HIS A 87 -4.23 3.20 -18.51
C HIS A 87 -3.46 2.36 -17.50
N ILE A 88 -2.61 1.46 -17.99
CA ILE A 88 -1.72 0.62 -17.16
C ILE A 88 -0.38 1.33 -16.98
N TYR A 89 0.08 1.39 -15.74
CA TYR A 89 1.34 1.97 -15.33
C TYR A 89 2.15 0.98 -14.50
N ASP A 90 3.48 1.13 -14.59
CA ASP A 90 4.45 0.42 -13.76
C ASP A 90 4.25 -1.10 -13.71
N GLU A 91 3.98 -1.70 -14.88
CA GLU A 91 3.86 -3.15 -15.01
C GLU A 91 5.21 -3.82 -14.70
N LYS A 92 5.18 -4.75 -13.75
CA LYS A 92 6.31 -5.58 -13.34
C LYS A 92 5.91 -7.05 -13.34
N LYS A 93 6.92 -7.89 -13.57
CA LYS A 93 6.81 -9.34 -13.51
C LYS A 93 7.84 -9.89 -12.54
N PHE A 94 7.45 -10.90 -11.77
CA PHE A 94 8.27 -11.54 -10.77
C PHE A 94 8.15 -13.05 -10.90
N LYS A 95 9.19 -13.78 -10.50
CA LYS A 95 9.19 -15.25 -10.53
C LYS A 95 8.58 -15.88 -9.28
N ASP A 96 8.39 -15.08 -8.24
CA ASP A 96 7.89 -15.52 -6.94
C ASP A 96 6.92 -14.50 -6.36
N SER A 97 5.94 -15.01 -5.63
CA SER A 97 4.87 -14.21 -5.02
C SER A 97 5.41 -13.27 -3.95
N GLU A 98 6.46 -13.65 -3.23
CA GLU A 98 7.02 -12.85 -2.13
C GLU A 98 7.60 -11.53 -2.67
N SER A 99 8.38 -11.58 -3.75
CA SER A 99 8.97 -10.40 -4.38
C SER A 99 7.90 -9.47 -4.94
N ALA A 100 6.90 -10.02 -5.62
CA ALA A 100 5.76 -9.25 -6.14
C ALA A 100 4.94 -8.60 -5.00
N HIS A 101 4.66 -9.35 -3.94
CA HIS A 101 3.92 -8.88 -2.78
C HIS A 101 4.70 -7.80 -2.02
N ARG A 102 6.02 -7.97 -1.86
CA ARG A 102 6.88 -6.94 -1.28
C ARG A 102 6.85 -5.68 -2.12
N TYR A 103 6.94 -5.80 -3.43
CA TYR A 103 6.92 -4.67 -4.35
C TYR A 103 5.65 -3.83 -4.21
N ILE A 104 4.48 -4.47 -4.21
CA ILE A 104 3.21 -3.75 -4.16
C ILE A 104 2.99 -3.07 -2.80
N VAL A 105 3.37 -3.73 -1.71
CA VAL A 105 3.30 -3.14 -0.36
C VAL A 105 4.24 -1.94 -0.25
N GLU A 106 5.48 -2.05 -0.72
CA GLU A 106 6.41 -0.91 -0.73
C GLU A 106 5.92 0.24 -1.60
N THR A 107 5.27 -0.07 -2.71
CA THR A 107 4.69 0.95 -3.60
C THR A 107 3.53 1.68 -2.91
N TRP A 108 2.63 0.98 -2.22
CA TRP A 108 1.59 1.61 -1.41
C TRP A 108 2.14 2.48 -0.31
N LEU A 109 3.16 2.01 0.40
CA LEU A 109 3.80 2.79 1.46
C LEU A 109 4.39 4.09 0.92
N LYS A 110 5.01 4.09 -0.26
CA LYS A 110 5.48 5.32 -0.92
C LYS A 110 4.35 6.24 -1.32
N LEU A 111 3.28 5.69 -1.90
CA LEU A 111 2.11 6.47 -2.33
C LEU A 111 1.28 7.03 -1.18
N SER A 112 1.44 6.49 0.04
CA SER A 112 0.87 7.10 1.25
C SER A 112 1.36 8.54 1.48
N GLY A 113 2.46 8.95 0.84
CA GLY A 113 2.97 10.32 0.89
C GLY A 113 3.54 10.72 2.26
N THR A 114 3.81 9.74 3.13
CA THR A 114 4.29 9.98 4.49
C THR A 114 5.79 10.24 4.57
N GLY A 115 6.56 9.80 3.56
CA GLY A 115 8.03 9.91 3.54
C GLY A 115 8.74 9.02 4.56
N LEU A 116 8.04 8.07 5.18
CA LEU A 116 8.60 7.16 6.19
C LEU A 116 9.29 5.92 5.61
N PHE A 117 9.05 5.60 4.33
CA PHE A 117 9.44 4.35 3.68
C PHE A 117 10.03 4.56 2.28
#